data_AF-A0A5C1B7G2-F1
#
_entry.id   AF-A0A5C1B7G2-F1
#
_cell.length_a   1.000
_cell.length_b   1.000
_cell.length_c   1.000
_cell.angle_alpha   90.00
_cell.angle_beta   90.00
_cell.angle_gamma   90.00
#
_symmetry.space_group_name_H-M   'P 1'
#
loop_
_entity.id
_entity.type
_entity.pdbx_description
1 polymer ?
#
loop_
_entity_poly.entity_id
_entity_poly.type
_entity_poly.pdbx_seq_one_letter_code
_entity_poly.pdbx_strand_id
1 'polypeptide(L)'
;MDKPRARPGEALPTPDLSALAAALEASWDHLTAYRGIVRLGNPAFGQCYPTSRVVQFFYPDFDIARGEVWTGSSERHFWNTRGAGESAARIDLSWKQFPPGSIVQRFEVLDRNALGDREEAKERCKLLLARVRAHLAKARRD
;
A
#
# COMPACT_ATOMS: atom_id res chain seq x y z
N MET A 1 5.13 -4.48 -37.24
CA MET A 1 5.58 -3.58 -36.15
C MET A 1 5.62 -4.40 -34.87
N ASP A 2 6.80 -4.85 -34.48
CA ASP A 2 7.01 -5.59 -33.24
C ASP A 2 6.87 -4.64 -32.03
N LYS A 3 6.00 -4.98 -31.09
CA LYS A 3 5.99 -4.34 -29.76
C LYS A 3 7.25 -4.79 -29.02
N PRO A 4 8.02 -3.87 -28.39
CA PRO A 4 9.15 -4.28 -27.58
C PRO A 4 8.66 -5.12 -26.40
N ARG A 5 9.06 -6.40 -26.37
CA ARG A 5 8.96 -7.23 -25.17
C ARG A 5 10.02 -6.72 -24.18
N ALA A 6 9.58 -6.33 -22.99
CA ALA A 6 10.49 -6.00 -21.89
C ALA A 6 11.48 -7.14 -21.67
N ARG A 7 12.76 -6.82 -21.53
CA ARG A 7 13.82 -7.81 -21.30
C ARG A 7 13.70 -8.37 -19.87
N PRO A 8 13.99 -9.67 -19.66
CA PRO A 8 14.01 -10.23 -18.31
C PRO A 8 15.07 -9.49 -17.48
N GLY A 9 14.64 -8.79 -16.43
CA GLY A 9 15.52 -8.03 -15.52
C GLY A 9 15.38 -6.51 -15.58
N GLU A 10 14.57 -5.95 -16.48
CA GLU A 10 14.29 -4.51 -16.48
C GLU A 10 13.31 -4.17 -15.33
N ALA A 11 13.78 -3.38 -14.36
CA ALA A 11 12.94 -2.89 -13.28
C ALA A 11 11.71 -2.20 -13.88
N LEU A 12 10.50 -2.58 -13.42
CA LEU A 12 9.29 -1.90 -13.86
C LEU A 12 9.44 -0.41 -13.52
N PRO A 13 9.23 0.52 -14.46
CA PRO A 13 9.34 1.93 -14.15
C PRO A 13 8.31 2.26 -13.07
N THR A 14 8.77 2.95 -12.03
CA THR A 14 7.96 3.40 -10.90
C THR A 14 6.72 4.13 -11.45
N PRO A 15 5.50 3.68 -11.12
CA PRO A 15 4.29 4.37 -11.53
C PRO A 15 4.23 5.77 -10.92
N ASP A 16 3.45 6.65 -11.53
CA ASP A 16 3.02 7.87 -10.85
C ASP A 16 2.14 7.51 -9.64
N LEU A 17 2.17 8.34 -8.58
CA LEU A 17 1.43 8.08 -7.35
C LEU A 17 -0.09 8.04 -7.58
N SER A 18 -0.62 8.88 -8.48
CA SER A 18 -2.05 8.88 -8.80
C SER A 18 -2.46 7.59 -9.52
N ALA A 19 -1.63 7.11 -10.45
CA ALA A 19 -1.85 5.85 -11.14
C ALA A 19 -1.76 4.65 -10.19
N LEU A 20 -0.82 4.66 -9.25
CA LEU A 20 -0.72 3.63 -8.21
C LEU A 20 -1.94 3.65 -7.29
N ALA A 21 -2.39 4.83 -6.86
CA ALA A 21 -3.58 4.98 -6.03
C ALA A 21 -4.82 4.40 -6.72
N ALA A 22 -5.08 4.78 -7.97
CA ALA A 22 -6.20 4.25 -8.75
C ALA A 22 -6.12 2.72 -8.92
N ALA A 23 -4.93 2.18 -9.19
CA ALA A 23 -4.72 0.75 -9.33
C ALA A 23 -4.94 -0.02 -8.02
N LEU A 24 -4.51 0.54 -6.88
CA LEU A 24 -4.76 -0.02 -5.55
C LEU A 24 -6.26 -0.06 -5.25
N GLU A 25 -6.96 1.05 -5.46
CA GLU A 25 -8.40 1.17 -5.21
C GLU A 25 -9.21 0.17 -6.03
N ALA A 26 -8.87 -0.01 -7.31
CA ALA A 26 -9.50 -0.98 -8.18
C ALA A 26 -9.17 -2.44 -7.82
N SER A 27 -8.12 -2.67 -7.03
CA SER A 27 -7.62 -4.00 -6.67
C SER A 27 -8.03 -4.47 -5.27
N TRP A 28 -8.53 -3.55 -4.43
CA TRP A 28 -8.96 -3.86 -3.07
C TRP A 28 -10.28 -4.60 -3.04
N ASP A 29 -10.31 -5.68 -2.27
CA ASP A 29 -11.53 -6.38 -1.88
C ASP A 29 -11.31 -7.13 -0.55
N HIS A 30 -12.29 -7.95 -0.17
CA HIS A 30 -12.21 -8.80 1.02
C HIS A 30 -11.06 -9.81 0.98
N LEU A 31 -10.50 -10.15 -0.18
CA LEU A 31 -9.37 -11.10 -0.25
C LEU A 31 -8.04 -10.42 0.07
N THR A 32 -7.95 -9.10 -0.11
CA THR A 32 -6.75 -8.33 0.22
C THR A 32 -6.84 -7.68 1.60
N ALA A 33 -8.03 -7.55 2.19
CA ALA A 33 -8.22 -6.95 3.50
C ALA A 33 -7.74 -7.85 4.65
N TYR A 34 -7.24 -7.24 5.73
CA TYR A 34 -6.93 -7.95 6.97
C TYR A 34 -8.19 -8.64 7.53
N ARG A 35 -8.12 -9.96 7.75
CA ARG A 35 -9.27 -10.81 8.16
C ARG A 35 -10.48 -10.73 7.23
N GLY A 36 -10.30 -10.26 5.99
CA GLY A 36 -11.36 -10.07 5.01
C GLY A 36 -12.44 -9.08 5.41
N ILE A 37 -12.13 -8.15 6.32
CA ILE A 37 -13.08 -7.11 6.71
C ILE A 37 -13.35 -6.16 5.56
N VAL A 38 -14.61 -5.80 5.38
CA VAL A 38 -15.05 -4.78 4.41
C VAL A 38 -16.03 -3.86 5.08
N ARG A 39 -16.01 -2.58 4.68
CA ARG A 39 -16.98 -1.59 5.12
C ARG A 39 -17.61 -0.95 3.90
N LEU A 40 -18.94 -0.98 3.81
CA LEU A 40 -19.66 -0.35 2.71
C LEU A 40 -19.31 1.14 2.65
N GLY A 41 -18.98 1.63 1.44
CA GLY A 41 -18.53 3.00 1.23
C GLY A 41 -17.09 3.30 1.65
N ASN A 42 -16.35 2.32 2.18
CA ASN A 42 -14.95 2.49 2.58
C ASN A 42 -14.09 1.26 2.17
N PRO A 43 -13.69 1.18 0.90
CA PRO A 43 -12.89 0.06 0.39
C PRO A 43 -11.46 0.01 0.93
N ALA A 44 -10.96 1.12 1.50
CA ALA A 44 -9.62 1.17 2.10
C ALA A 44 -9.55 0.48 3.47
N PHE A 45 -10.70 0.25 4.12
CA PHE A 45 -10.75 -0.34 5.45
C PHE A 45 -10.12 -1.73 5.48
N GLY A 46 -9.11 -1.90 6.33
CA GLY A 46 -8.37 -3.17 6.46
C GLY A 46 -7.30 -3.39 5.39
N GLN A 47 -7.06 -2.44 4.49
CA GLN A 47 -6.10 -2.57 3.38
C GLN A 47 -4.72 -1.97 3.67
N CYS A 48 -4.54 -1.29 4.80
CA CYS A 48 -3.35 -0.46 5.07
C CYS A 48 -2.03 -1.23 4.96
N TYR A 49 -1.92 -2.41 5.59
CA TYR A 49 -0.67 -3.17 5.56
C TYR A 49 -0.33 -3.71 4.16
N PRO A 50 -1.22 -4.46 3.46
CA PRO A 50 -0.95 -4.87 2.08
C PRO A 50 -0.66 -3.71 1.14
N THR A 51 -1.38 -2.59 1.29
CA THR A 51 -1.11 -1.36 0.53
C THR A 51 0.30 -0.85 0.77
N SER A 52 0.75 -0.79 2.03
CA SER A 52 2.10 -0.31 2.36
C SER A 52 3.22 -1.19 1.77
N ARG A 53 2.98 -2.51 1.65
CA ARG A 53 3.91 -3.46 1.02
C ARG A 53 3.97 -3.25 -0.49
N VAL A 54 2.83 -2.98 -1.14
CA VAL A 54 2.80 -2.67 -2.58
C VAL A 54 3.45 -1.32 -2.88
N VAL A 55 3.22 -0.30 -2.04
CA VAL A 55 3.92 0.99 -2.18
C VAL A 55 5.43 0.79 -2.03
N GLN A 56 5.89 0.06 -1.00
CA GLN A 56 7.32 -0.23 -0.82
C GLN A 56 7.93 -0.99 -2.02
N PHE A 57 7.16 -1.86 -2.70
CA PHE A 57 7.63 -2.54 -3.91
C PHE A 57 7.94 -1.57 -5.05
N PHE A 58 7.11 -0.54 -5.25
CA PHE A 58 7.30 0.45 -6.31
C PHE A 58 8.21 1.63 -5.91
N TYR A 59 8.29 1.91 -4.61
CA TYR A 59 9.10 2.97 -4.01
C TYR A 59 10.04 2.37 -2.94
N PRO A 60 11.11 1.68 -3.34
CA PRO A 60 11.98 0.92 -2.42
C PRO A 60 12.74 1.77 -1.40
N ASP A 61 12.85 3.08 -1.65
CA ASP A 61 13.45 4.06 -0.74
C ASP A 61 12.51 4.46 0.41
N PHE A 62 11.27 3.96 0.43
CA PHE A 62 10.34 4.17 1.53
C PHE A 62 10.26 2.92 2.41
N ASP A 63 10.30 3.13 3.72
CA ASP A 63 10.06 2.11 4.72
C ASP A 63 8.60 2.11 5.15
N ILE A 64 8.18 1.02 5.79
CA ILE A 64 6.83 0.90 6.33
C ILE A 64 6.84 1.46 7.74
N ALA A 65 6.00 2.45 8.00
CA ALA A 65 5.70 2.92 9.33
C ALA A 65 4.51 2.15 9.90
N ARG A 66 4.58 1.82 11.18
CA ARG A 66 3.46 1.31 11.99
C ARG A 66 3.14 2.34 13.06
N GLY A 67 1.88 2.74 13.14
CA GLY A 67 1.48 3.71 14.16
C GLY A 67 0.06 3.52 14.66
N GLU A 68 -0.32 4.42 15.55
CA GLU A 68 -1.65 4.52 16.13
C GLU A 68 -2.33 5.79 15.62
N VAL A 69 -3.55 5.63 15.12
CA VAL A 69 -4.40 6.71 14.61
C VAL A 69 -5.57 6.85 15.55
N TRP A 70 -5.81 8.07 16.01
CA TRP A 70 -6.98 8.44 16.80
C TRP A 70 -8.14 8.83 15.90
N THR A 71 -9.24 8.10 16.01
CA THR A 71 -10.51 8.33 15.29
C THR A 71 -11.68 8.64 16.24
N GLY A 72 -11.38 8.88 17.52
CA GLY A 72 -12.30 8.67 18.66
C GLY A 72 -12.05 7.34 19.39
N SER A 73 -11.26 6.46 18.76
CA SER A 73 -10.60 5.31 19.37
C SER A 73 -9.19 5.15 18.78
N SER A 74 -8.31 4.38 19.42
CA SER A 74 -6.96 4.12 18.89
C SER A 74 -6.98 2.91 17.96
N GLU A 75 -6.58 3.12 16.70
CA GLU A 75 -6.52 2.10 15.66
C GLU A 75 -5.09 1.96 15.12
N ARG A 76 -4.63 0.72 14.92
CA ARG A 76 -3.32 0.48 14.31
C ARG A 76 -3.37 0.74 12.81
N HIS A 77 -2.40 1.50 12.32
CA HIS A 77 -2.27 1.85 10.91
C HIS A 77 -0.87 1.59 10.35
N PHE A 78 -0.79 1.40 9.04
CA PHE A 78 0.45 1.22 8.30
C PHE A 78 0.48 2.13 7.07
N TRP A 79 1.60 2.80 6.85
CA TRP A 79 1.85 3.66 5.71
C TRP A 79 3.34 3.63 5.36
N ASN A 80 3.76 4.40 4.35
CA ASN A 80 5.14 4.46 3.93
C ASN A 80 5.76 5.82 4.26
N THR A 81 7.01 5.80 4.72
CA THR A 81 7.75 7.02 5.02
C THR A 81 9.20 6.93 4.56
N ARG A 82 9.79 8.08 4.24
CA ARG A 82 11.22 8.22 3.90
C ARG A 82 11.81 9.39 4.68
N GLY A 83 12.87 9.12 5.44
CA GLY A 83 13.47 10.07 6.39
C GLY A 83 12.95 9.87 7.81
N ALA A 84 13.35 10.77 8.72
CA ALA A 84 12.97 10.72 10.13
C ALA A 84 12.39 12.07 10.59
N GLY A 85 11.53 12.04 11.61
CA GLY A 85 10.92 13.25 12.20
C GLY A 85 9.72 13.79 11.42
N GLU A 86 9.28 14.99 11.79
CA GLU A 86 8.06 15.63 11.25
C GLU A 86 8.17 16.00 9.75
N SER A 87 9.39 16.15 9.23
CA SER A 87 9.65 16.44 7.82
C SER A 87 9.80 15.19 6.94
N ALA A 88 9.55 14.00 7.50
CA ALA A 88 9.65 12.76 6.72
C ALA A 88 8.61 12.76 5.60
N ALA A 89 9.05 12.40 4.39
CA ALA A 89 8.13 12.22 3.28
C ALA A 89 7.17 11.07 3.63
N ARG A 90 5.88 11.23 3.32
CA ARG A 90 4.85 10.25 3.64
C ARG A 90 4.04 9.89 2.40
N ILE A 91 3.86 8.59 2.18
CA ILE A 91 2.90 8.04 1.21
C ILE A 91 1.91 7.20 2.01
N ASP A 92 0.64 7.59 1.99
CA ASP A 92 -0.44 6.84 2.63
C ASP A 92 -1.66 6.78 1.71
N LEU A 93 -1.64 5.81 0.80
CA LEU A 93 -2.71 5.62 -0.17
C LEU A 93 -3.94 4.94 0.44
N SER A 94 -3.91 4.60 1.73
CA SER A 94 -5.03 4.00 2.47
C SER A 94 -5.63 4.92 3.52
N TRP A 95 -5.15 6.18 3.65
CA TRP A 95 -5.57 7.12 4.69
C TRP A 95 -7.09 7.38 4.71
N LYS A 96 -7.73 7.31 3.53
CA LYS A 96 -9.18 7.46 3.38
C LYS A 96 -10.00 6.40 4.14
N GLN A 97 -9.37 5.40 4.75
CA GLN A 97 -10.06 4.50 5.67
C GLN A 97 -10.55 5.20 6.94
N PHE A 98 -9.95 6.33 7.31
CA PHE A 98 -10.27 7.07 8.52
C PHE A 98 -11.22 8.23 8.25
N PRO A 99 -12.08 8.59 9.21
CA PRO A 99 -12.91 9.78 9.11
C PRO A 99 -12.06 11.07 9.09
N PRO A 100 -12.57 12.17 8.54
CA PRO A 100 -11.94 13.48 8.65
C PRO A 100 -11.65 13.85 10.11
N GLY A 101 -10.52 14.52 10.35
CA GLY A 101 -10.09 14.90 11.71
C GLY A 101 -9.32 13.81 12.47
N SER A 102 -9.08 12.65 11.87
CA SER A 102 -8.23 11.61 12.47
C SER A 102 -6.77 12.04 12.54
N ILE A 103 -6.05 11.64 13.59
CA ILE A 103 -4.68 12.11 13.87
C ILE A 103 -3.76 10.92 14.16
N VAL A 104 -2.55 10.91 13.58
CA VAL A 104 -1.49 9.97 13.98
C VAL A 104 -0.94 10.41 15.33
N GLN A 105 -1.06 9.55 16.35
CA GLN A 105 -0.58 9.87 17.71
C GLN A 105 0.89 9.53 17.90
N ARG A 106 1.31 8.36 17.39
CA ARG A 106 2.67 7.84 17.49
C ARG A 106 2.92 6.81 16.40
N PHE A 107 4.18 6.64 16.01
CA PHE A 107 4.59 5.62 15.06
C PHE A 107 6.05 5.23 15.22
N GLU A 108 6.40 4.10 14.64
CA GLU A 108 7.77 3.63 14.46
C GLU A 108 7.96 3.20 13.00
N VAL A 109 9.20 3.24 12.53
CA VAL A 109 9.57 2.70 11.22
C VAL A 109 9.99 1.24 11.42
N LEU A 110 9.40 0.34 10.63
CA LEU A 110 9.67 -1.10 10.72
C LEU A 110 10.93 -1.48 9.95
N ASP A 111 11.71 -2.41 10.51
CA ASP A 111 12.82 -3.04 9.78
C ASP A 111 12.28 -3.97 8.68
N ARG A 112 12.58 -3.63 7.43
CA ARG A 112 12.19 -4.40 6.23
C ARG A 112 12.72 -5.84 6.24
N ASN A 113 13.78 -6.13 6.99
CA ASN A 113 14.36 -7.47 7.09
C ASN A 113 13.77 -8.31 8.24
N ALA A 114 12.94 -7.70 9.09
CA ALA A 114 12.43 -8.33 10.31
C ALA A 114 10.92 -8.13 10.51
N LEU A 115 10.13 -8.06 9.42
CA LEU A 115 8.69 -7.81 9.47
C LEU A 115 7.86 -8.93 10.14
N GLY A 116 8.36 -10.17 10.16
CA GLY A 116 7.69 -11.29 10.84
C GLY A 116 6.31 -11.64 10.27
N ASP A 117 6.07 -11.38 8.98
CA ASP A 117 4.79 -11.66 8.32
C ASP A 117 4.40 -13.14 8.43
N ARG A 118 3.16 -13.39 8.87
CA ARG A 118 2.52 -14.71 8.74
C ARG A 118 2.18 -14.98 7.27
N GLU A 119 2.03 -16.25 6.90
CA GLU A 119 1.75 -16.65 5.52
C GLU A 119 0.49 -15.98 4.96
N GLU A 120 -0.58 -15.85 5.75
CA GLU A 120 -1.81 -15.19 5.28
C GLU A 120 -1.57 -13.72 4.94
N ALA A 121 -0.68 -13.03 5.67
CA ALA A 121 -0.32 -11.65 5.35
C ALA A 121 0.49 -11.59 4.05
N LYS A 122 1.44 -12.50 3.85
CA LYS A 122 2.22 -12.60 2.62
C LYS A 122 1.32 -12.84 1.42
N GLU A 123 0.36 -13.75 1.51
CA GLU A 123 -0.56 -14.06 0.42
C GLU A 123 -1.45 -12.87 0.04
N ARG A 124 -1.98 -12.12 1.02
CA ARG A 124 -2.72 -10.87 0.74
C ARG A 124 -1.87 -9.84 0.00
N CYS A 125 -0.61 -9.67 0.42
CA CYS A 125 0.30 -8.73 -0.22
C CYS A 125 0.67 -9.16 -1.66
N LYS A 126 0.95 -10.45 -1.87
CA LYS A 126 1.22 -11.02 -3.21
C LYS A 126 0.02 -10.84 -4.13
N LEU A 127 -1.19 -11.14 -3.64
CA LEU A 127 -2.43 -10.99 -4.41
C LEU A 127 -2.64 -9.53 -4.82
N LEU A 128 -2.56 -8.59 -3.86
CA LEU A 128 -2.75 -7.18 -4.15
C LEU A 128 -1.71 -6.67 -5.16
N LEU A 129 -0.44 -7.03 -4.98
CA LEU A 129 0.63 -6.67 -5.91
C LEU A 129 0.35 -7.18 -7.33
N ALA A 130 -0.08 -8.44 -7.47
CA ALA A 130 -0.39 -9.03 -8.76
C ALA A 130 -1.52 -8.27 -9.48
N ARG A 131 -2.60 -7.95 -8.75
CA ARG A 131 -3.74 -7.17 -9.29
C ARG A 131 -3.35 -5.76 -9.70
N VAL A 132 -2.59 -5.06 -8.85
CA VAL A 132 -2.08 -3.71 -9.15
C VAL A 132 -1.20 -3.73 -10.40
N ARG A 133 -0.28 -4.69 -10.52
CA ARG A 133 0.57 -4.83 -11.72
C ARG A 133 -0.27 -5.08 -12.98
N ALA A 134 -1.29 -5.93 -12.90
CA ALA A 134 -2.19 -6.20 -14.02
C ALA A 134 -2.96 -4.94 -14.44
N HIS A 135 -3.45 -4.16 -13.47
CA HIS A 135 -4.17 -2.91 -13.71
C HIS A 135 -3.27 -1.86 -14.36
N LEU A 136 -2.07 -1.63 -13.81
CA LEU A 136 -1.09 -0.69 -14.37
C LEU A 136 -0.64 -1.09 -15.78
N ALA A 137 -0.48 -2.39 -16.05
CA ALA A 137 -0.13 -2.87 -17.38
C ALA A 137 -1.25 -2.66 -18.40
N LYS A 138 -2.53 -2.74 -17.98
CA LYS A 138 -3.68 -2.45 -18.84
C LYS A 138 -3.73 -0.96 -19.21
N ALA A 139 -3.60 -0.08 -18.22
CA ALA A 139 -3.66 1.37 -18.43
C ALA A 139 -2.56 1.93 -19.35
N ARG A 140 -1.45 1.21 -19.55
CA ARG A 140 -0.38 1.59 -20.50
C ARG A 140 -0.65 1.15 -21.94
N ARG A 141 -1.66 0.30 -22.17
CA ARG A 141 -2.02 -0.21 -23.50
C ARG A 141 -3.19 0.53 -24.13
N ASP A 142 -3.93 1.26 -23.31
CA ASP A 142 -5.04 2.13 -23.68
C ASP A 142 -4.51 3.54 -23.96
#